data_AF-A0A4R9IEY5-F1
#
_entry.id   AF-A0A4R9IEY5-F1
#
_cell.length_a   1.000
_cell.length_b   1.000
_cell.length_c   1.000
_cell.angle_alpha   90.00
_cell.angle_beta   90.00
_cell.angle_gamma   90.00
#
_symmetry.space_group_name_H-M   'P 1'
#
loop_
_entity.id
_entity.type
_entity.pdbx_description
1 polymer ?
#
loop_
_entity_poly.entity_id
_entity_poly.type
_entity_poly.pdbx_seq_one_letter_code
_entity_poly.pdbx_strand_id
1 'polypeptide(L)'
;MKRFTLPLLPIFTILFLGILTIPLSPAELRFPNGDVFHTEFVYEDERLLVVRFKGSEYKVPKKDLEYYDLVNKGQLNNSYKIAILSLKNGSVIKGTIADRTKDEVIIKSELGFLTINKNEIKNSLSEVDESPEFPTVYLANDKLDNQTRVGGSLTYLPLFPPLGTQTPPLYGLSVFTEPAFLRFKNTYQMGFKFEYLQSTGPTKEITTQSGYIYLHQSKIFQSNPLLDFYGIVGIGATSIVFRFDQNSSKVGSNPSAYVELGWQGLKYGPSFYRIGWKNLCFFEIEKVHCGSGLELTGGVNF
;
A
#
# COMPACT_ATOMS: atom_id res chain seq x y z
N MET A 1 -34.61 8.92 -57.01
CA MET A 1 -33.53 8.16 -56.33
C MET A 1 -33.20 8.86 -55.01
N LYS A 2 -33.70 8.35 -53.87
CA LYS A 2 -33.33 8.87 -52.54
C LYS A 2 -32.21 7.99 -51.99
N ARG A 3 -31.00 8.56 -51.84
CA ARG A 3 -29.89 7.91 -51.12
C ARG A 3 -30.19 8.02 -49.63
N PHE A 4 -30.49 6.89 -48.99
CA PHE A 4 -30.48 6.75 -47.55
C PHE A 4 -29.03 6.58 -47.10
N THR A 5 -28.44 7.61 -46.49
CA THR A 5 -27.20 7.48 -45.72
C THR A 5 -27.59 7.17 -44.28
N LEU A 6 -27.45 5.91 -43.87
CA LEU A 6 -27.48 5.57 -42.45
C LEU A 6 -26.28 6.24 -41.76
N PRO A 7 -26.46 6.88 -40.59
CA PRO A 7 -25.33 7.35 -39.80
C PRO A 7 -24.57 6.12 -39.29
N LEU A 8 -23.26 6.04 -39.56
CA LEU A 8 -22.35 5.00 -39.04
C LEU A 8 -22.04 5.15 -37.54
N LEU A 9 -22.40 6.29 -36.95
CA LEU A 9 -22.06 6.66 -35.57
C LEU A 9 -22.70 5.78 -34.47
N PRO A 10 -23.98 5.38 -34.52
CA PRO A 10 -24.60 4.58 -33.44
C PRO A 10 -24.18 3.11 -33.48
N ILE A 11 -23.67 2.61 -34.61
CA ILE A 11 -23.17 1.23 -34.74
C ILE A 11 -21.84 1.08 -34.00
N PHE A 12 -20.98 2.11 -34.04
CA PHE A 12 -19.69 2.11 -33.34
C PHE A 12 -19.86 2.20 -31.81
N THR A 13 -20.86 2.94 -31.32
CA THR A 13 -21.14 3.05 -29.88
C THR A 13 -21.69 1.75 -29.29
N ILE A 14 -22.52 1.01 -30.04
CA ILE A 14 -23.05 -0.30 -29.59
C ILE A 14 -21.96 -1.38 -29.66
N LEU A 15 -21.05 -1.31 -30.66
CA LEU A 15 -19.91 -2.23 -30.75
C LEU A 15 -18.86 -1.97 -29.63
N PHE A 16 -18.72 -0.72 -29.17
CA PHE A 16 -17.81 -0.36 -28.07
C PHE A 16 -18.37 -0.73 -26.68
N LEU A 17 -19.70 -0.78 -26.50
CA LEU A 17 -20.32 -1.32 -25.28
C LEU A 17 -20.34 -2.86 -25.21
N GLY A 18 -20.04 -3.55 -26.32
CA GLY A 18 -20.08 -5.02 -26.41
C GLY A 18 -18.77 -5.74 -26.05
N ILE A 19 -17.70 -5.01 -25.70
CA ILE A 19 -16.37 -5.59 -25.49
C ILE A 19 -15.86 -5.23 -24.08
N LEU A 20 -16.13 -6.11 -23.11
CA LEU A 20 -15.22 -6.59 -22.06
C LEU A 20 -16.04 -7.20 -20.90
N THR A 21 -16.74 -8.30 -21.15
CA THR A 21 -16.95 -9.27 -20.06
C THR A 21 -15.72 -10.18 -20.05
N ILE A 22 -14.69 -9.78 -19.29
CA ILE A 22 -13.55 -10.67 -19.05
C ILE A 22 -14.13 -11.89 -18.31
N PRO A 23 -13.98 -13.12 -18.84
CA PRO A 23 -14.43 -14.30 -18.12
C PRO A 23 -13.65 -14.38 -16.80
N LEU A 24 -14.38 -14.32 -15.69
CA LEU A 24 -13.81 -14.56 -14.38
C LEU A 24 -13.34 -16.02 -14.35
N SER A 25 -12.04 -16.22 -14.19
CA SER A 25 -11.48 -17.56 -14.05
C SER A 25 -11.69 -18.01 -12.61
N PRO A 26 -12.46 -19.07 -12.35
CA PRO A 26 -12.73 -19.51 -10.99
C PRO A 26 -11.53 -20.28 -10.43
N ALA A 27 -11.27 -20.10 -9.14
CA ALA A 27 -10.19 -20.79 -8.42
C ALA A 27 -10.70 -21.35 -7.09
N GLU A 28 -10.29 -22.56 -6.75
CA GLU A 28 -10.50 -23.17 -5.44
C GLU A 28 -9.20 -23.14 -4.62
N LEU A 29 -9.30 -22.73 -3.36
CA LEU A 29 -8.22 -22.74 -2.39
C LEU A 29 -8.61 -23.60 -1.19
N ARG A 30 -7.76 -24.55 -0.82
CA ARG A 30 -7.91 -25.36 0.40
C ARG A 30 -6.75 -25.10 1.35
N PHE A 31 -7.08 -24.73 2.58
CA PHE A 31 -6.11 -24.54 3.66
C PHE A 31 -5.98 -25.82 4.51
N PRO A 32 -4.82 -26.05 5.15
CA PRO A 32 -4.58 -27.24 5.99
C PRO A 32 -5.55 -27.41 7.16
N ASN A 33 -6.21 -26.33 7.58
CA ASN A 33 -7.22 -26.33 8.65
C ASN A 33 -8.61 -26.80 8.16
N GLY A 34 -8.77 -27.11 6.87
CA GLY A 34 -10.02 -27.55 6.27
C GLY A 34 -10.85 -26.41 5.65
N ASP A 35 -10.41 -25.16 5.71
CA ASP A 35 -11.14 -24.06 5.08
C ASP A 35 -10.98 -24.09 3.56
N VAL A 36 -12.11 -24.00 2.86
CA VAL A 36 -12.16 -24.00 1.39
C VAL A 36 -12.84 -22.74 0.88
N PHE A 37 -12.20 -22.09 -0.09
CA PHE A 37 -12.69 -20.86 -0.71
C PHE A 37 -12.77 -21.01 -2.22
N HIS A 38 -13.93 -20.71 -2.79
CA HIS A 38 -14.11 -20.50 -4.21
C HIS A 38 -13.98 -19.01 -4.52
N THR A 39 -12.93 -18.68 -5.25
CA THR A 39 -12.45 -17.31 -5.49
C THR A 39 -12.35 -17.03 -6.98
N GLU A 40 -12.18 -15.77 -7.33
CA GLU A 40 -11.80 -15.36 -8.68
C GLU A 40 -10.28 -15.33 -8.78
N PHE A 41 -9.71 -16.03 -9.74
CA PHE A 41 -8.30 -15.95 -10.06
C PHE A 41 -7.96 -14.57 -10.65
N VAL A 42 -6.89 -13.95 -10.15
CA VAL A 42 -6.37 -12.68 -10.66
C VAL A 42 -5.01 -12.89 -11.33
N TYR A 43 -4.04 -13.43 -10.60
CA TYR A 43 -2.67 -13.63 -11.08
C TYR A 43 -1.92 -14.65 -10.21
N GLU A 44 -0.90 -15.31 -10.79
CA GLU A 44 -0.02 -16.26 -10.11
C GLU A 44 1.45 -15.89 -10.35
N ASP A 45 2.25 -15.91 -9.28
CA ASP A 45 3.71 -15.85 -9.31
C ASP A 45 4.31 -17.17 -8.77
N GLU A 46 5.62 -17.33 -8.75
CA GLU A 46 6.32 -18.55 -8.28
C GLU A 46 5.91 -18.95 -6.86
N ARG A 47 5.68 -17.98 -5.96
CA ARG A 47 5.45 -18.21 -4.52
C ARG A 47 4.08 -17.79 -4.02
N LEU A 48 3.34 -17.01 -4.82
CA LEU A 48 2.14 -16.31 -4.40
C LEU A 48 1.03 -16.56 -5.41
N LEU A 49 -0.20 -16.63 -4.89
CA LEU A 49 -1.42 -16.63 -5.67
C LEU A 49 -2.25 -15.41 -5.28
N VAL A 50 -2.67 -14.63 -6.28
CA VAL A 50 -3.56 -13.49 -6.09
C VAL A 50 -4.96 -13.88 -6.53
N VAL A 51 -5.90 -13.77 -5.61
CA VAL A 51 -7.31 -14.11 -5.82
C VAL A 51 -8.23 -12.99 -5.34
N ARG A 52 -9.47 -12.96 -5.81
CA ARG A 52 -10.51 -12.08 -5.30
C ARG A 52 -11.64 -12.88 -4.69
N PHE A 53 -12.06 -12.49 -3.50
CA PHE A 53 -13.17 -13.11 -2.77
C PHE A 53 -14.09 -12.03 -2.21
N LYS A 54 -15.38 -12.12 -2.54
CA LYS A 54 -16.42 -11.14 -2.17
C LYS A 54 -15.99 -9.69 -2.47
N GLY A 55 -15.37 -9.48 -3.62
CA GLY A 55 -14.93 -8.15 -4.10
C GLY A 55 -13.56 -7.67 -3.58
N SER A 56 -12.96 -8.34 -2.60
CA SER A 56 -11.64 -7.99 -2.05
C SER A 56 -10.53 -8.88 -2.62
N GLU A 57 -9.37 -8.30 -2.91
CA GLU A 57 -8.20 -9.05 -3.40
C GLU A 57 -7.35 -9.57 -2.23
N TYR A 58 -6.80 -10.77 -2.37
CA TYR A 58 -5.98 -11.44 -1.37
C TYR A 58 -4.71 -12.00 -2.01
N LYS A 59 -3.57 -11.84 -1.34
CA LYS A 59 -2.28 -12.44 -1.70
C LYS A 59 -1.98 -13.61 -0.77
N VAL A 60 -2.14 -14.82 -1.29
CA VAL A 60 -1.98 -16.06 -0.52
C VAL A 60 -0.66 -16.74 -0.90
N PRO A 61 0.28 -16.97 0.04
CA PRO A 61 1.46 -17.78 -0.22
C PRO A 61 1.08 -19.23 -0.53
N LYS A 62 1.65 -19.80 -1.60
CA LYS A 62 1.36 -21.19 -2.01
C LYS A 62 1.69 -22.22 -0.93
N LYS A 63 2.70 -21.93 -0.09
CA LYS A 63 3.10 -22.76 1.05
C LYS A 63 2.05 -22.85 2.16
N ASP A 64 1.12 -21.90 2.22
CA ASP A 64 0.06 -21.87 3.24
C ASP A 64 -1.19 -22.63 2.77
N LEU A 65 -1.19 -23.11 1.51
CA LEU A 65 -2.26 -23.89 0.91
C LEU A 65 -1.92 -25.39 0.98
N GLU A 66 -2.92 -26.21 1.32
CA GLU A 66 -2.85 -27.66 1.15
C GLU A 66 -3.06 -28.02 -0.33
N TYR A 67 -3.96 -27.32 -1.00
CA TYR A 67 -4.33 -27.57 -2.39
C TYR A 67 -4.92 -26.31 -3.04
N TYR A 68 -4.73 -26.16 -4.35
CA TYR A 68 -5.42 -25.17 -5.16
C TYR A 68 -5.71 -25.66 -6.58
N ASP A 69 -6.80 -25.17 -7.17
CA ASP A 69 -7.20 -25.46 -8.55
C ASP A 69 -7.71 -24.19 -9.23
N LEU A 70 -7.09 -23.82 -10.35
CA LEU A 70 -7.38 -22.57 -11.09
C LEU A 70 -8.43 -22.73 -12.20
N VAL A 71 -9.01 -23.92 -12.34
CA VAL A 71 -9.97 -24.25 -13.41
C VAL A 71 -11.33 -24.68 -12.84
N ASN A 72 -11.44 -24.80 -11.52
CA ASN A 72 -12.59 -25.39 -10.87
C ASN A 72 -13.86 -24.55 -10.99
N LYS A 73 -14.94 -25.13 -11.52
CA LYS A 73 -16.24 -24.49 -11.78
C LYS A 73 -17.14 -24.36 -10.53
N GLY A 74 -16.55 -24.22 -9.36
CA GLY A 74 -17.30 -23.95 -8.13
C GLY A 74 -18.09 -22.63 -8.21
N GLN A 75 -19.12 -22.48 -7.38
CA GLN A 75 -19.81 -21.19 -7.25
C GLN A 75 -18.84 -20.16 -6.65
N LEU A 76 -18.53 -19.11 -7.42
CA LEU A 76 -17.67 -18.01 -6.98
C LEU A 76 -18.17 -17.39 -5.68
N ASN A 77 -17.24 -16.91 -4.86
CA ASN A 77 -17.49 -16.22 -3.61
C ASN A 77 -18.20 -17.07 -2.53
N ASN A 78 -18.14 -18.38 -2.68
CA ASN A 78 -18.60 -19.34 -1.68
C ASN A 78 -17.42 -19.89 -0.86
N SER A 79 -17.67 -20.19 0.40
CA SER A 79 -16.69 -20.85 1.27
C SER A 79 -17.37 -21.88 2.17
N TYR A 80 -16.67 -22.98 2.41
CA TYR A 80 -17.14 -24.06 3.26
C TYR A 80 -15.97 -24.69 4.00
N LYS A 81 -16.29 -25.47 5.04
CA LYS A 81 -15.30 -26.13 5.87
C LYS A 81 -15.36 -27.63 5.68
N ILE A 82 -14.23 -28.25 5.38
CA ILE A 82 -14.05 -29.69 5.37
C ILE A 82 -13.88 -30.13 6.82
N ALA A 83 -14.71 -31.08 7.26
CA ALA A 83 -14.55 -31.70 8.56
C ALA A 83 -13.36 -32.66 8.53
N ILE A 84 -12.47 -32.51 9.51
CA ILE A 84 -11.33 -33.40 9.75
C ILE A 84 -11.62 -34.16 11.04
N LEU A 85 -12.12 -35.38 10.91
CA LEU A 85 -12.50 -36.23 12.04
C LEU A 85 -11.38 -37.19 12.40
N SER A 86 -10.91 -37.13 13.63
CA SER A 86 -9.97 -38.10 14.17
C SER A 86 -10.75 -39.18 14.92
N LEU A 87 -10.63 -40.43 14.52
CA LEU A 87 -11.26 -41.56 15.18
C LEU A 87 -10.41 -42.08 16.34
N LYS A 88 -11.04 -42.76 17.30
CA LYS A 88 -10.36 -43.36 18.47
C LYS A 88 -9.32 -44.41 18.09
N ASN A 89 -9.47 -45.06 16.94
CA ASN A 89 -8.52 -46.03 16.39
C ASN A 89 -7.29 -45.37 15.72
N GLY A 90 -7.22 -44.04 15.66
CA GLY A 90 -6.12 -43.28 15.06
C GLY A 90 -6.32 -42.92 13.59
N SER A 91 -7.38 -43.40 12.94
CA SER A 91 -7.71 -43.03 11.56
C SER A 91 -8.22 -41.58 11.48
N VAL A 92 -7.95 -40.92 10.34
CA VAL A 92 -8.43 -39.57 10.06
C VAL A 92 -9.33 -39.59 8.82
N ILE A 93 -10.53 -39.05 8.95
CA ILE A 93 -11.50 -38.93 7.86
C ILE A 93 -11.65 -37.45 7.52
N LYS A 94 -11.47 -37.12 6.23
CA LYS A 94 -11.69 -35.78 5.68
C LYS A 94 -12.92 -35.80 4.77
N GLY A 95 -13.84 -34.86 4.97
CA GLY A 95 -14.99 -34.68 4.08
C GLY A 95 -15.97 -33.62 4.56
N THR A 96 -16.99 -33.33 3.77
CA THR A 96 -18.04 -32.37 4.14
C THR A 96 -19.13 -33.10 4.93
N ILE A 97 -19.64 -32.48 5.99
CA ILE A 97 -20.77 -33.05 6.75
C ILE A 97 -22.03 -32.93 5.89
N ALA A 98 -22.63 -34.07 5.55
CA ALA A 98 -23.87 -34.14 4.79
C ALA A 98 -25.10 -34.15 5.70
N ASP A 99 -25.01 -34.84 6.84
CA ASP A 99 -26.10 -34.91 7.82
C ASP A 99 -25.56 -35.23 9.23
N ARG A 100 -26.34 -34.86 10.26
CA ARG A 100 -26.06 -35.15 11.67
C ARG A 100 -27.34 -35.66 12.33
N THR A 101 -27.34 -36.94 12.72
CA THR A 101 -28.38 -37.49 13.60
C THR A 101 -27.93 -37.39 15.06
N LYS A 102 -28.71 -37.92 16.01
CA LYS A 102 -28.33 -37.90 17.43
C LYS A 102 -27.01 -38.64 17.67
N ASP A 103 -26.87 -39.83 17.09
CA ASP A 103 -25.79 -40.78 17.39
C ASP A 103 -24.78 -40.94 16.24
N GLU A 104 -25.09 -40.45 15.05
CA GLU A 104 -24.26 -40.62 13.85
C GLU A 104 -24.01 -39.29 13.14
N VAL A 105 -22.95 -39.26 12.34
CA VAL A 105 -22.66 -38.20 11.37
C VAL A 105 -22.43 -38.83 10.01
N ILE A 106 -23.02 -38.25 8.98
CA ILE A 106 -22.82 -38.65 7.60
C ILE A 106 -21.83 -37.69 6.96
N ILE A 107 -20.70 -38.21 6.49
CA ILE A 107 -19.64 -37.46 5.82
C ILE A 107 -19.65 -37.78 4.33
N LYS A 108 -19.73 -36.76 3.50
CA LYS A 108 -19.44 -36.85 2.06
C LYS A 108 -17.93 -36.69 1.85
N SER A 109 -17.28 -37.79 1.55
CA SER A 109 -15.87 -37.84 1.13
C SER A 109 -15.75 -37.89 -0.39
N GLU A 110 -14.53 -37.84 -0.91
CA GLU A 110 -14.25 -38.04 -2.34
C GLU A 110 -14.65 -39.45 -2.83
N LEU A 111 -14.67 -40.44 -1.94
CA LEU A 111 -15.04 -41.83 -2.25
C LEU A 111 -16.56 -42.10 -2.13
N GLY A 112 -17.33 -41.14 -1.60
CA GLY A 112 -18.76 -41.29 -1.35
C GLY A 112 -19.16 -40.94 0.09
N PHE A 113 -20.32 -41.42 0.51
CA PHE A 113 -20.88 -41.16 1.84
C PHE A 113 -20.42 -42.19 2.86
N LEU A 114 -20.04 -41.71 4.04
CA LEU A 114 -19.59 -42.51 5.17
C LEU A 114 -20.44 -42.15 6.39
N THR A 115 -21.07 -43.14 7.00
CA THR A 115 -21.79 -42.98 8.27
C THR A 115 -20.86 -43.38 9.41
N ILE A 116 -20.65 -42.47 10.36
CA ILE A 116 -19.73 -42.66 11.48
C ILE A 116 -20.49 -42.47 12.79
N ASN A 117 -20.32 -43.38 13.73
CA ASN A 117 -20.88 -43.23 15.07
C ASN A 117 -20.11 -42.14 15.84
N LYS A 118 -20.83 -41.18 16.44
CA LYS A 118 -20.20 -40.07 17.17
C LYS A 118 -19.32 -40.53 18.34
N ASN A 119 -19.61 -41.69 18.92
CA ASN A 119 -18.80 -42.27 20.00
C ASN A 119 -17.42 -42.73 19.52
N GLU A 120 -17.21 -42.92 18.23
CA GLU A 120 -15.91 -43.30 17.65
C GLU A 120 -15.03 -42.08 17.37
N ILE A 121 -15.60 -40.88 17.39
CA ILE A 121 -14.91 -39.62 17.11
C ILE A 121 -14.21 -39.14 18.38
N LYS A 122 -12.92 -38.83 18.24
CA LYS A 122 -12.05 -38.38 19.33
C LYS A 122 -12.13 -36.86 19.54
N ASN A 123 -12.31 -36.08 18.48
CA ASN A 123 -12.37 -34.63 18.52
C ASN A 123 -13.81 -34.09 18.57
N SER A 124 -13.99 -32.90 19.13
CA SER A 124 -15.31 -32.24 19.19
C SER A 124 -15.79 -31.87 17.79
N LEU A 125 -17.04 -32.20 17.47
CA LEU A 125 -17.73 -31.83 16.23
C LEU A 125 -18.19 -30.35 16.19
N SER A 126 -17.77 -29.53 17.15
CA SER A 126 -18.21 -28.14 17.29
C SER A 126 -17.59 -27.25 16.20
N GLU A 127 -18.43 -26.42 15.57
CA GLU A 127 -18.08 -25.32 14.65
C GLU A 127 -17.69 -25.69 13.20
N VAL A 128 -18.53 -26.49 12.53
CA VAL A 128 -18.45 -26.69 11.05
C VAL A 128 -19.59 -25.98 10.30
N ASP A 129 -20.57 -25.39 11.00
CA ASP A 129 -21.75 -24.81 10.36
C ASP A 129 -21.58 -23.33 9.95
N GLU A 130 -20.47 -22.68 10.32
CA GLU A 130 -20.16 -21.33 9.86
C GLU A 130 -19.29 -21.38 8.59
N SER A 131 -19.77 -20.70 7.55
CA SER A 131 -19.01 -20.46 6.32
C SER A 131 -17.75 -19.66 6.69
N PRO A 132 -16.53 -20.20 6.47
CA PRO A 132 -15.32 -19.57 6.95
C PRO A 132 -15.12 -18.22 6.26
N GLU A 133 -14.64 -17.23 7.02
CA GLU A 133 -14.24 -15.94 6.48
C GLU A 133 -12.81 -16.02 5.93
N PHE A 134 -12.56 -15.28 4.85
CA PHE A 134 -11.23 -15.26 4.25
C PHE A 134 -10.24 -14.59 5.22
N PRO A 135 -9.06 -15.19 5.52
CA PRO A 135 -8.16 -14.63 6.51
C PRO A 135 -7.67 -13.23 6.13
N THR A 136 -7.89 -12.26 7.02
CA THR A 136 -7.52 -10.85 6.79
C THR A 136 -6.03 -10.62 6.65
N VAL A 137 -5.20 -11.53 7.16
CA VAL A 137 -3.73 -11.52 6.98
C VAL A 137 -3.31 -11.58 5.51
N TYR A 138 -4.14 -12.18 4.65
CA TYR A 138 -3.88 -12.27 3.21
C TYR A 138 -4.48 -11.11 2.43
N LEU A 139 -5.23 -10.20 3.06
CA LEU A 139 -5.87 -9.10 2.35
C LEU A 139 -4.81 -8.27 1.62
N ALA A 140 -4.96 -8.16 0.30
CA ALA A 140 -4.06 -7.39 -0.54
C ALA A 140 -4.29 -5.90 -0.27
N ASN A 141 -3.65 -5.37 0.78
CA ASN A 141 -3.59 -3.93 1.07
C ASN A 141 -2.79 -3.17 -0.02
N ASP A 142 -2.25 -3.87 -1.01
CA ASP A 142 -1.34 -3.37 -2.05
C ASP A 142 -1.93 -2.31 -2.99
N LYS A 143 -3.27 -2.19 -3.07
CA LYS A 143 -3.88 -1.06 -3.81
C LYS A 143 -3.60 0.30 -3.16
N LEU A 144 -3.22 0.32 -1.87
CA LEU A 144 -2.78 1.54 -1.15
C LEU A 144 -1.26 1.65 -1.05
N ASP A 145 -0.51 0.57 -1.33
CA ASP A 145 0.94 0.49 -1.04
C ASP A 145 1.84 0.64 -2.28
N ASN A 146 1.33 0.49 -3.50
CA ASN A 146 2.14 0.71 -4.71
C ASN A 146 1.67 1.93 -5.52
N GLN A 147 1.52 3.06 -4.84
CA GLN A 147 1.04 4.30 -5.45
C GLN A 147 2.17 5.29 -5.70
N THR A 148 2.12 5.95 -6.86
CA THR A 148 3.00 7.08 -7.15
C THR A 148 2.44 8.31 -6.46
N ARG A 149 3.23 8.98 -5.63
CA ARG A 149 2.79 10.20 -4.96
C ARG A 149 3.35 11.41 -5.67
N VAL A 150 2.51 12.41 -5.94
CA VAL A 150 2.97 13.72 -6.41
C VAL A 150 2.34 14.78 -5.54
N GLY A 151 3.12 15.77 -5.14
CA GLY A 151 2.64 16.80 -4.24
C GLY A 151 3.58 17.99 -4.12
N GLY A 152 3.26 18.83 -3.15
CA GLY A 152 4.10 19.94 -2.74
C GLY A 152 4.12 20.12 -1.23
N SER A 153 5.04 20.95 -0.76
CA SER A 153 5.12 21.28 0.66
C SER A 153 5.39 22.75 0.93
N LEU A 154 4.98 23.19 2.12
CA LEU A 154 5.28 24.48 2.72
C LEU A 154 6.29 24.25 3.85
N THR A 155 7.40 24.97 3.81
CA THR A 155 8.47 24.85 4.80
C THR A 155 8.60 26.13 5.63
N TYR A 156 8.81 25.98 6.93
CA TYR A 156 9.27 27.02 7.84
C TYR A 156 10.48 26.52 8.63
N LEU A 157 11.64 27.14 8.47
CA LEU A 157 12.93 26.63 8.91
C LEU A 157 13.81 27.73 9.54
N PRO A 158 13.71 27.94 10.86
CA PRO A 158 14.69 28.69 11.62
C PRO A 158 16.11 28.11 11.48
N LEU A 159 17.08 28.97 11.24
CA LEU A 159 18.49 28.59 11.15
C LEU A 159 19.16 28.63 12.53
N PHE A 160 20.17 27.79 12.75
CA PHE A 160 21.01 27.84 13.94
C PHE A 160 22.09 28.93 13.83
N PRO A 161 22.65 29.41 14.97
CA PRO A 161 23.79 30.31 14.96
C PRO A 161 24.99 29.72 14.17
N PRO A 162 25.78 30.55 13.46
CA PRO A 162 25.71 32.01 13.45
C PRO A 162 24.67 32.60 12.48
N LEU A 163 24.20 31.85 11.47
CA LEU A 163 23.26 32.39 10.46
C LEU A 163 21.92 32.80 11.07
N GLY A 164 21.37 31.99 11.97
CA GLY A 164 20.10 32.29 12.64
C GLY A 164 20.08 33.60 13.44
N THR A 165 21.24 34.15 13.78
CA THR A 165 21.32 35.45 14.48
C THR A 165 21.27 36.65 13.53
N GLN A 166 21.48 36.43 12.22
CA GLN A 166 21.65 37.47 11.22
C GLN A 166 20.55 37.46 10.16
N THR A 167 19.82 36.35 10.04
CA THR A 167 18.75 36.17 9.06
C THR A 167 17.52 35.57 9.71
N PRO A 168 16.32 36.08 9.39
CA PRO A 168 15.07 35.44 9.79
C PRO A 168 14.98 33.98 9.32
N PRO A 169 14.00 33.21 9.82
CA PRO A 169 13.72 31.86 9.34
C PRO A 169 13.53 31.80 7.82
N LEU A 170 13.98 30.70 7.22
CA LEU A 170 13.70 30.39 5.84
C LEU A 170 12.24 29.91 5.72
N TYR A 171 11.51 30.42 4.75
CA TYR A 171 10.19 29.93 4.39
C TYR A 171 10.14 29.63 2.90
N GLY A 172 9.33 28.67 2.48
CA GLY A 172 9.30 28.34 1.07
C GLY A 172 8.39 27.19 0.68
N LEU A 173 8.55 26.83 -0.58
CA LEU A 173 7.71 25.85 -1.27
C LEU A 173 8.57 24.76 -1.87
N SER A 174 8.00 23.56 -1.95
CA SER A 174 8.61 22.46 -2.68
C SER A 174 7.59 21.75 -3.55
N VAL A 175 8.10 21.03 -4.55
CA VAL A 175 7.35 20.04 -5.32
C VAL A 175 8.13 18.73 -5.28
N PHE A 176 7.43 17.60 -5.22
CA PHE A 176 8.06 16.30 -5.14
C PHE A 176 7.26 15.21 -5.84
N THR A 177 7.94 14.11 -6.13
CA THR A 177 7.36 12.86 -6.61
C THR A 177 7.99 11.67 -5.92
N GLU A 178 7.18 10.67 -5.59
CA GLU A 178 7.57 9.37 -5.02
C GLU A 178 7.05 8.28 -5.96
N PRO A 179 7.81 7.89 -6.98
CA PRO A 179 7.35 6.90 -7.94
C PRO A 179 7.15 5.52 -7.32
N ALA A 180 6.03 4.86 -7.64
CA ALA A 180 5.69 3.54 -7.11
C ALA A 180 6.78 2.49 -7.41
N PHE A 181 7.35 2.52 -8.61
CA PHE A 181 8.38 1.57 -9.07
C PHE A 181 9.74 1.73 -8.37
N LEU A 182 9.94 2.80 -7.58
CA LEU A 182 11.14 3.02 -6.78
C LEU A 182 10.93 2.68 -5.30
N ARG A 183 10.01 1.76 -5.02
CA ARG A 183 9.81 1.15 -3.70
C ARG A 183 10.63 -0.14 -3.58
N PHE A 184 11.40 -0.27 -2.50
CA PHE A 184 12.21 -1.46 -2.24
C PHE A 184 12.01 -2.00 -0.83
N LYS A 185 12.21 -3.32 -0.67
CA LYS A 185 11.95 -4.08 0.57
C LYS A 185 10.55 -3.85 1.15
N ASN A 186 9.60 -3.50 0.29
CA ASN A 186 8.22 -3.12 0.62
C ASN A 186 8.07 -2.06 1.74
N THR A 187 9.14 -1.34 2.08
CA THR A 187 9.22 -0.50 3.29
C THR A 187 9.75 0.89 2.96
N TYR A 188 10.67 1.00 2.00
CA TYR A 188 11.33 2.25 1.64
C TYR A 188 10.88 2.67 0.25
N GLN A 189 10.53 3.94 0.10
CA GLN A 189 10.16 4.54 -1.18
C GLN A 189 11.12 5.69 -1.48
N MET A 190 11.76 5.64 -2.65
CA MET A 190 12.62 6.74 -3.09
C MET A 190 11.77 7.86 -3.70
N GLY A 191 12.15 9.10 -3.42
CA GLY A 191 11.49 10.28 -3.97
C GLY A 191 12.49 11.34 -4.44
N PHE A 192 11.97 12.27 -5.25
CA PHE A 192 12.69 13.41 -5.79
C PHE A 192 11.97 14.68 -5.37
N LYS A 193 12.71 15.68 -4.90
CA LYS A 193 12.15 16.94 -4.42
C LYS A 193 12.92 18.12 -4.98
N PHE A 194 12.21 19.13 -5.44
CA PHE A 194 12.75 20.44 -5.75
C PHE A 194 12.18 21.45 -4.76
N GLU A 195 13.05 22.26 -4.14
CA GLU A 195 12.69 23.15 -3.05
C GLU A 195 13.26 24.55 -3.26
N TYR A 196 12.41 25.56 -3.07
CA TYR A 196 12.78 26.96 -3.06
C TYR A 196 12.50 27.53 -1.67
N LEU A 197 13.54 28.00 -0.97
CA LEU A 197 13.40 28.70 0.32
C LEU A 197 13.95 30.11 0.23
N GLN A 198 13.31 31.03 0.94
CA GLN A 198 13.71 32.42 1.04
C GLN A 198 13.66 32.90 2.49
N SER A 199 14.60 33.76 2.86
CA SER A 199 14.58 34.54 4.09
C SER A 199 14.81 36.00 3.73
N THR A 200 13.86 36.85 4.11
CA THR A 200 13.91 38.30 3.93
C THR A 200 14.15 38.96 5.28
N GLY A 201 15.39 39.38 5.52
CA GLY A 201 15.79 40.10 6.72
C GLY A 201 16.06 41.59 6.48
N PRO A 202 16.09 42.40 7.54
CA PRO A 202 16.39 43.83 7.43
C PRO A 202 17.82 44.13 6.97
N THR A 203 18.76 43.16 7.09
CA THR A 203 20.18 43.35 6.75
C THR A 203 20.74 42.32 5.78
N LYS A 204 20.14 41.14 5.66
CA LYS A 204 20.60 40.06 4.79
C LYS A 204 19.42 39.26 4.24
N GLU A 205 19.48 38.96 2.95
CA GLU A 205 18.52 38.08 2.29
C GLU A 205 19.24 36.80 1.86
N ILE A 206 18.55 35.67 2.03
CA ILE A 206 19.03 34.35 1.60
C ILE A 206 17.95 33.74 0.73
N THR A 207 18.33 33.35 -0.48
CA THR A 207 17.50 32.54 -1.34
C THR A 207 18.21 31.23 -1.66
N THR A 208 17.49 30.12 -1.59
CA THR A 208 18.02 28.79 -1.87
C THR A 208 17.14 28.07 -2.89
N GLN A 209 17.78 27.34 -3.78
CA GLN A 209 17.15 26.43 -4.72
C GLN A 209 17.84 25.08 -4.59
N SER A 210 17.09 24.04 -4.21
CA SER A 210 17.65 22.75 -3.86
C SER A 210 16.97 21.63 -4.63
N GLY A 211 17.77 20.68 -5.12
CA GLY A 211 17.29 19.41 -5.66
C GLY A 211 17.74 18.27 -4.76
N TYR A 212 16.80 17.44 -4.32
CA TYR A 212 17.05 16.31 -3.42
C TYR A 212 16.57 14.99 -4.00
N ILE A 213 17.32 13.94 -3.69
CA ILE A 213 16.86 12.56 -3.71
C ILE A 213 16.71 12.12 -2.26
N TYR A 214 15.60 11.48 -1.92
CA TYR A 214 15.32 11.07 -0.55
C TYR A 214 14.73 9.67 -0.45
N LEU A 215 14.90 9.07 0.71
CA LEU A 215 14.24 7.83 1.11
C LEU A 215 13.16 8.13 2.13
N HIS A 216 11.93 7.75 1.82
CA HIS A 216 10.77 7.78 2.69
C HIS A 216 10.51 6.39 3.26
N GLN A 217 10.18 6.34 4.55
CA GLN A 217 9.68 5.14 5.22
C GLN A 217 8.52 5.55 6.12
N SER A 218 7.44 4.76 6.13
CA SER A 218 6.33 4.93 7.06
C SER A 218 6.03 3.67 7.85
N LYS A 219 5.43 3.84 9.04
CA LYS A 219 5.04 2.76 9.94
C LYS A 219 3.72 3.10 10.62
N ILE A 220 2.76 2.19 10.46
CA ILE A 220 1.46 2.24 11.13
C ILE A 220 1.58 1.51 12.47
N PHE A 221 1.18 2.16 13.55
CA PHE A 221 1.16 1.57 14.90
C PHE A 221 -0.23 1.06 15.25
N GLN A 222 -0.28 -0.09 15.94
CA GLN A 222 -1.52 -0.68 16.47
C GLN A 222 -2.62 -0.90 15.40
N SER A 223 -2.22 -1.07 14.14
CA SER A 223 -3.15 -1.21 13.00
C SER A 223 -4.14 -0.03 12.86
N ASN A 224 -3.82 1.14 13.44
CA ASN A 224 -4.66 2.33 13.35
C ASN A 224 -4.12 3.27 12.27
N PRO A 225 -4.84 3.50 11.16
CA PRO A 225 -4.38 4.38 10.07
C PRO A 225 -4.09 5.82 10.51
N LEU A 226 -4.70 6.31 11.59
CA LEU A 226 -4.40 7.63 12.16
C LEU A 226 -3.04 7.66 12.87
N LEU A 227 -2.47 6.51 13.23
CA LEU A 227 -1.15 6.38 13.86
C LEU A 227 -0.09 5.97 12.83
N ASP A 228 -0.12 6.62 11.66
CA ASP A 228 0.86 6.46 10.58
C ASP A 228 1.96 7.52 10.71
N PHE A 229 3.16 7.11 11.10
CA PHE A 229 4.33 7.97 11.25
C PHE A 229 5.35 7.68 10.16
N TYR A 230 6.09 8.70 9.75
CA TYR A 230 7.09 8.56 8.69
C TYR A 230 8.42 9.20 9.06
N GLY A 231 9.45 8.76 8.35
CA GLY A 231 10.77 9.37 8.31
C GLY A 231 11.24 9.55 6.88
N ILE A 232 11.96 10.64 6.63
CA ILE A 232 12.63 10.93 5.37
C ILE A 232 14.10 11.25 5.67
N VAL A 233 14.99 10.69 4.84
CA VAL A 233 16.39 11.10 4.77
C VAL A 233 16.70 11.48 3.33
N GLY A 234 17.13 12.72 3.12
CA GLY A 234 17.41 13.28 1.80
C GLY A 234 18.81 13.85 1.69
N ILE A 235 19.39 13.72 0.49
CA ILE A 235 20.67 14.32 0.10
C ILE A 235 20.50 15.03 -1.23
N GLY A 236 21.25 16.09 -1.45
CA GLY A 236 21.05 16.95 -2.60
C GLY A 236 22.14 17.98 -2.80
N ALA A 237 21.86 18.87 -3.75
CA ALA A 237 22.67 20.04 -4.03
C ALA A 237 21.78 21.28 -3.95
N THR A 238 22.33 22.34 -3.37
CA THR A 238 21.64 23.61 -3.19
C THR A 238 22.45 24.74 -3.82
N SER A 239 21.81 25.52 -4.68
CA SER A 239 22.28 26.84 -5.07
C SER A 239 21.80 27.87 -4.05
N ILE A 240 22.73 28.66 -3.50
CA ILE A 240 22.46 29.67 -2.47
C ILE A 240 22.86 31.03 -3.01
N VAL A 241 21.95 32.00 -2.89
CA VAL A 241 22.19 33.40 -3.18
C VAL A 241 22.11 34.17 -1.87
N PHE A 242 23.24 34.73 -1.45
CA PHE A 242 23.35 35.63 -0.32
C PHE A 242 23.38 37.07 -0.81
N ARG A 243 22.44 37.88 -0.33
CA ARG A 243 22.43 39.32 -0.59
C ARG A 243 22.79 40.07 0.69
N PHE A 244 23.84 40.88 0.61
CA PHE A 244 24.37 41.66 1.75
C PHE A 244 23.96 43.14 1.68
N ASP A 245 23.66 43.64 0.48
CA ASP A 245 23.22 45.02 0.19
C ASP A 245 22.43 45.01 -1.16
N GLN A 246 21.78 46.12 -1.51
CA GLN A 246 21.06 46.31 -2.76
C GLN A 246 21.88 45.95 -4.02
N ASN A 247 23.19 46.17 -4.01
CA ASN A 247 24.06 45.91 -5.18
C ASN A 247 25.03 44.73 -5.05
N SER A 248 25.14 44.11 -3.87
CA SER A 248 26.08 43.01 -3.65
C SER A 248 25.38 41.70 -3.34
N SER A 249 25.61 40.72 -4.22
CA SER A 249 25.18 39.33 -4.04
C SER A 249 26.35 38.38 -4.25
N LYS A 250 26.34 37.28 -3.50
CA LYS A 250 27.23 36.14 -3.73
C LYS A 250 26.37 34.92 -4.02
N VAL A 251 26.80 34.15 -5.01
CA VAL A 251 26.15 32.89 -5.39
C VAL A 251 27.12 31.75 -5.11
N GLY A 252 26.63 30.68 -4.53
CA GLY A 252 27.38 29.47 -4.25
C GLY A 252 26.55 28.22 -4.52
N SER A 253 27.22 27.07 -4.62
CA SER A 253 26.57 25.77 -4.73
C SER A 253 27.18 24.84 -3.71
N ASN A 254 26.34 24.34 -2.80
CA ASN A 254 26.75 23.53 -1.66
C ASN A 254 25.99 22.20 -1.67
N PRO A 255 26.63 21.07 -1.31
CA PRO A 255 25.90 19.88 -0.92
C PRO A 255 24.97 20.18 0.25
N SER A 256 23.83 19.49 0.29
CA SER A 256 22.87 19.61 1.37
C SER A 256 22.25 18.27 1.71
N ALA A 257 21.85 18.13 2.97
CA ALA A 257 21.15 16.94 3.45
C ALA A 257 20.09 17.34 4.46
N TYR A 258 19.00 16.57 4.50
CA TYR A 258 17.94 16.79 5.46
C TYR A 258 17.41 15.48 6.03
N VAL A 259 16.88 15.58 7.25
CA VAL A 259 16.12 14.53 7.91
C VAL A 259 14.79 15.11 8.34
N GLU A 260 13.71 14.38 8.07
CA GLU A 260 12.36 14.77 8.46
C GLU A 260 11.68 13.60 9.17
N LEU A 261 11.04 13.88 10.30
CA LEU A 261 10.25 12.91 11.05
C LEU A 261 8.86 13.50 11.25
N GLY A 262 7.81 12.72 11.03
CA GLY A 262 6.49 13.28 11.05
C GLY A 262 5.35 12.30 11.10
N TRP A 263 4.16 12.87 10.97
CA TRP A 263 2.88 12.19 10.99
C TRP A 263 2.18 12.33 9.64
N GLN A 264 1.57 11.25 9.15
CA GLN A 264 0.89 11.17 7.84
C GLN A 264 -0.44 10.40 7.89
N GLY A 265 -1.10 10.37 9.05
CA GLY A 265 -2.34 9.63 9.27
C GLY A 265 -3.58 10.21 8.56
N LEU A 266 -3.50 11.43 8.04
CA LEU A 266 -4.62 12.07 7.33
C LEU A 266 -4.60 11.75 5.84
N LYS A 267 -5.59 10.96 5.39
CA LYS A 267 -5.81 10.59 3.98
C LYS A 267 -7.28 10.81 3.64
N TYR A 268 -7.56 11.42 2.49
CA TYR A 268 -8.93 11.67 2.01
C TYR A 268 -9.02 11.35 0.52
N GLY A 269 -9.67 10.24 0.17
CA GLY A 269 -9.70 9.73 -1.19
C GLY A 269 -8.28 9.49 -1.73
N PRO A 270 -7.91 9.99 -2.92
CA PRO A 270 -6.55 9.90 -3.44
C PRO A 270 -5.58 10.86 -2.74
N SER A 271 -6.07 11.83 -1.96
CA SER A 271 -5.21 12.86 -1.36
C SER A 271 -4.57 12.38 -0.05
N PHE A 272 -3.36 12.87 0.21
CA PHE A 272 -2.64 12.64 1.46
C PHE A 272 -2.07 13.95 2.01
N TYR A 273 -1.89 13.98 3.33
CA TYR A 273 -1.30 15.12 4.03
C TYR A 273 -0.26 14.64 5.06
N ARG A 274 0.82 15.39 5.21
CA ARG A 274 1.87 15.12 6.19
C ARG A 274 2.24 16.39 6.94
N ILE A 275 2.60 16.19 8.21
CA ILE A 275 3.18 17.22 9.06
C ILE A 275 4.49 16.66 9.58
N GLY A 276 5.59 17.33 9.26
CA GLY A 276 6.95 16.88 9.55
C GLY A 276 7.74 17.91 10.33
N TRP A 277 8.64 17.42 11.18
CA TRP A 277 9.73 18.19 11.74
C TRP A 277 10.98 17.93 10.91
N LYS A 278 11.48 18.97 10.26
CA LYS A 278 12.58 18.89 9.29
C LYS A 278 13.84 19.56 9.83
N ASN A 279 14.96 18.87 9.69
CA ASN A 279 16.30 19.37 9.96
C ASN A 279 17.06 19.40 8.62
N LEU A 280 17.57 20.56 8.21
CA LEU A 280 18.28 20.75 6.95
C LEU A 280 19.66 21.33 7.23
N CYS A 281 20.69 20.78 6.60
CA CYS A 281 22.07 21.26 6.68
C CYS A 281 22.66 21.51 5.29
N PHE A 282 23.36 22.64 5.16
CA PHE A 282 24.19 23.01 4.02
C PHE A 282 25.67 22.81 4.39
N PHE A 283 26.42 22.12 3.55
CA PHE A 283 27.82 21.81 3.78
C PHE A 283 28.71 22.75 2.95
N GLU A 284 29.39 23.68 3.62
CA GLU A 284 30.46 24.48 3.03
C GLU A 284 31.82 23.88 3.39
N ILE A 285 32.87 24.26 2.64
CA ILE A 285 34.23 23.74 2.83
C ILE A 285 34.72 23.91 4.27
N GLU A 286 34.39 25.05 4.90
CA GLU A 286 34.90 25.39 6.23
C GLU A 286 33.85 25.25 7.35
N LYS A 287 32.55 25.25 7.02
CA LYS A 287 31.47 25.32 7.99
C LYS A 287 30.23 24.55 7.54
N VAL A 288 29.46 24.07 8.51
CA VAL A 288 28.14 23.49 8.29
C VAL A 288 27.09 24.43 8.83
N HIS A 289 26.05 24.68 8.04
CA HIS A 289 24.97 25.58 8.37
C HIS A 289 23.66 24.80 8.40
N CYS A 290 23.06 24.66 9.57
CA CYS A 290 21.85 23.88 9.76
C CYS A 290 20.67 24.73 10.24
N GLY A 291 19.46 24.25 9.99
CA GLY A 291 18.21 24.75 10.53
C GLY A 291 17.26 23.63 10.87
N SER A 292 16.28 23.93 11.71
CA SER A 292 15.30 22.97 12.19
C SER A 292 13.93 23.63 12.29
N GLY A 293 12.89 23.01 11.74
CA GLY A 293 11.56 23.58 11.71
C GLY A 293 10.50 22.63 11.19
N LEU A 294 9.42 23.19 10.64
CA LEU A 294 8.22 22.46 10.24
C LEU A 294 8.09 22.38 8.72
N GLU A 295 7.58 21.25 8.26
CA GLU A 295 7.18 21.03 6.88
C GLU A 295 5.74 20.51 6.84
N LEU A 296 4.89 21.17 6.05
CA LEU A 296 3.51 20.77 5.78
C LEU A 296 3.43 20.31 4.34
N THR A 297 3.05 19.06 4.14
CA THR A 297 3.10 18.40 2.84
C THR A 297 1.70 17.93 2.44
N GLY A 298 1.35 18.09 1.17
CA GLY A 298 0.08 17.61 0.62
C GLY A 298 0.23 17.18 -0.82
N GLY A 299 -0.58 16.22 -1.24
CA GLY A 299 -0.53 15.70 -2.59
C GLY A 299 -1.61 14.68 -2.91
N VAL A 300 -1.41 13.99 -4.02
CA VAL A 300 -2.30 12.95 -4.53
C VAL A 300 -1.51 11.66 -4.81
N ASN A 301 -2.16 10.53 -4.56
CA ASN A 301 -1.69 9.21 -4.89
C ASN A 301 -2.30 8.76 -6.22
N PHE A 302 -1.48 8.17 -7.08
CA PHE A 302 -1.82 7.59 -8.39
C PHE A 302 -1.54 6.10 -8.42
#